data_AF-A0A1F5X241-F1
#
_entry.id   AF-A0A1F5X241-F1
#
_cell.length_a   1.000
_cell.length_b   1.000
_cell.length_c   1.000
_cell.angle_alpha   90.00
_cell.angle_beta   90.00
_cell.angle_gamma   90.00
#
_symmetry.space_group_name_H-M   'P 1'
#
loop_
_entity.id
_entity.type
_entity.pdbx_description
1 polymer ?
#
loop_
_entity_poly.entity_id
_entity_poly.type
_entity_poly.pdbx_seq_one_letter_code
_entity_poly.pdbx_strand_id
1 'polypeptide(L)'
;MGPILIFDKSVLEALSPDEAVWLDQFFLCNITPLFFVETLADLEKEARFGNSPQDVVGSLAYKTPDLHSKANLHHQTLLEGELSGQGELDMEYGRPHIGGGRFVELGGQTGAFFEASLEEEALKRWQEHKFLELERSFAKFWRVGLRNIKLEDVYSQYQKSFAGRPKPKTLGEVKEMTDKIISSPDQEQVLIMGLSSLGVSPRFKDEIIARWKKEGCPPIKQFAPYFTHVITVDLLFQIGIGVDLIGRGRPSHRADIAYLYYLPFCMVFSSNDKLHKAVVPLFLRPNQSFISGSDLKDDLGRLDAHYSALPEETKARGLYYFANSPPHDTSFLTTRLWDKHMSSSWREGGGREPQPHSPIGKELQSKLRELEEKAKKEGSTAPTWKGESDQMVIKRMVSGKRGKWNRFPPEVMNRRKNANGEWEDIPTK
;
A
#
# COMPACT_ATOMS: atom_id res chain seq x y z
N MET A 1 10.72 1.51 12.42
CA MET A 1 10.06 1.58 11.10
C MET A 1 9.75 3.02 10.80
N GLY A 2 9.85 3.44 9.53
CA GLY A 2 9.62 4.83 9.13
C GLY A 2 8.19 5.13 8.68
N PRO A 3 7.97 6.29 8.03
CA PRO A 3 6.67 6.74 7.57
C PRO A 3 5.99 5.74 6.63
N ILE A 4 4.67 5.70 6.68
CA ILE A 4 3.89 4.80 5.82
C ILE A 4 3.78 5.41 4.42
N LEU A 5 4.30 4.71 3.41
CA LEU A 5 4.39 5.18 2.04
C LEU A 5 3.48 4.38 1.11
N ILE A 6 2.67 5.08 0.32
CA ILE A 6 2.10 4.56 -0.93
C ILE A 6 2.91 5.13 -2.09
N PHE A 7 3.13 4.30 -3.10
CA PHE A 7 3.68 4.72 -4.38
C PHE A 7 2.91 4.06 -5.52
N ASP A 8 2.90 4.70 -6.68
CA ASP A 8 2.48 4.06 -7.94
C ASP A 8 3.66 3.38 -8.65
N LYS A 9 3.36 2.61 -9.70
CA LYS A 9 4.38 1.89 -10.46
C LYS A 9 5.49 2.80 -10.99
N SER A 10 5.15 4.04 -11.36
CA SER A 10 6.08 5.01 -11.96
C SER A 10 7.25 5.39 -11.04
N VAL A 11 7.07 5.26 -9.71
CA VAL A 11 8.17 5.46 -8.75
C VAL A 11 9.17 4.33 -8.86
N LEU A 12 8.71 3.07 -8.74
CA LEU A 12 9.60 1.91 -8.81
C LEU A 12 10.24 1.75 -10.18
N GLU A 13 9.55 2.09 -11.28
CA GLU A 13 10.13 2.09 -12.62
C GLU A 13 11.40 2.95 -12.69
N ALA A 14 11.42 4.10 -12.01
CA ALA A 14 12.53 5.03 -12.00
C ALA A 14 13.71 4.61 -11.11
N LEU A 15 13.48 3.77 -10.10
CA LEU A 15 14.53 3.36 -9.16
C LEU A 15 15.48 2.32 -9.75
N SER A 16 16.75 2.42 -9.37
CA SER A 16 17.71 1.33 -9.49
C SER A 16 17.49 0.30 -8.35
N PRO A 17 18.03 -0.93 -8.48
CA PRO A 17 18.06 -1.87 -7.37
C PRO A 17 18.72 -1.34 -6.10
N ASP A 18 19.79 -0.54 -6.24
CA ASP A 18 20.53 0.04 -5.11
C ASP A 18 19.69 1.09 -4.39
N GLU A 19 18.93 1.89 -5.13
CA GLU A 19 18.01 2.89 -4.56
C GLU A 19 16.78 2.24 -3.89
N ALA A 20 16.25 1.16 -4.49
CA ALA A 20 15.07 0.44 -4.00
C ALA A 20 15.28 -0.22 -2.62
N VAL A 21 16.54 -0.51 -2.25
CA VAL A 21 16.90 -0.95 -0.90
C VAL A 21 16.54 0.09 0.15
N TRP A 22 16.86 1.35 -0.11
CA TRP A 22 16.67 2.44 0.85
C TRP A 22 15.20 2.79 1.03
N LEU A 23 14.40 2.60 -0.02
CA LEU A 23 12.94 2.67 0.07
C LEU A 23 12.41 1.66 1.10
N ASP A 24 12.80 0.40 0.99
CA ASP A 24 12.41 -0.66 1.92
C ASP A 24 13.06 -0.49 3.31
N GLN A 25 14.21 0.17 3.41
CA GLN A 25 14.87 0.39 4.70
C GLN A 25 14.20 1.49 5.53
N PHE A 26 13.79 2.61 4.90
CA PHE A 26 13.35 3.82 5.61
C PHE A 26 11.85 4.09 5.57
N PHE A 27 11.06 3.29 4.87
CA PHE A 27 9.60 3.45 4.80
C PHE A 27 8.90 2.13 5.12
N LEU A 28 7.68 2.23 5.68
CA LEU A 28 6.73 1.12 5.69
C LEU A 28 5.85 1.22 4.44
N CYS A 29 6.10 0.41 3.44
CA CYS A 29 5.39 0.49 2.17
C CYS A 29 4.03 -0.21 2.21
N ASN A 30 2.96 0.57 2.08
CA ASN A 30 1.61 0.08 1.85
C ASN A 30 1.44 -0.17 0.34
N ILE A 31 1.60 -1.42 -0.09
CA ILE A 31 1.49 -1.81 -1.48
C ILE A 31 0.00 -1.93 -1.83
N THR A 32 -0.48 -1.06 -2.71
CA THR A 32 -1.89 -1.10 -3.11
C THR A 32 -2.15 -2.29 -4.03
N PRO A 33 -3.33 -2.93 -3.97
CA PRO A 33 -3.75 -3.94 -4.94
C PRO A 33 -3.60 -3.50 -6.41
N LEU A 34 -3.77 -2.21 -6.70
CA LEU A 34 -3.62 -1.65 -8.04
C LEU A 34 -2.20 -1.83 -8.57
N PHE A 35 -1.18 -1.73 -7.72
CA PHE A 35 0.21 -1.92 -8.12
C PHE A 35 0.46 -3.33 -8.70
N PHE A 36 -0.09 -4.38 -8.09
CA PHE A 36 0.06 -5.75 -8.58
C PHE A 36 -0.58 -5.94 -9.94
N VAL A 37 -1.80 -5.41 -10.10
CA VAL A 37 -2.56 -5.51 -11.34
C VAL A 37 -1.88 -4.72 -12.45
N GLU A 38 -1.42 -3.50 -12.16
CA GLU A 38 -0.71 -2.64 -13.10
C GLU A 38 0.66 -3.22 -13.51
N THR A 39 1.33 -3.89 -12.59
CA THR A 39 2.58 -4.61 -12.83
C THR A 39 2.33 -5.82 -13.72
N LEU A 40 1.38 -6.70 -13.37
CA LEU A 40 1.04 -7.87 -14.20
C LEU A 40 0.58 -7.50 -15.60
N ALA A 41 -0.18 -6.41 -15.74
CA ALA A 41 -0.65 -5.93 -17.03
C ALA A 41 0.52 -5.67 -18.01
N ASP A 42 1.73 -5.40 -17.52
CA ASP A 42 2.90 -5.18 -18.37
C ASP A 42 3.36 -6.41 -19.14
N LEU A 43 2.98 -7.62 -18.71
CA LEU A 43 3.17 -8.87 -19.48
C LEU A 43 2.57 -8.80 -20.89
N GLU A 44 1.51 -8.00 -21.08
CA GLU A 44 0.82 -7.83 -22.35
C GLU A 44 1.37 -6.65 -23.19
N LYS A 45 2.43 -5.95 -22.74
CA LYS A 45 3.08 -4.92 -23.59
C LYS A 45 3.94 -5.61 -24.64
N GLU A 46 4.14 -4.92 -25.76
CA GLU A 46 5.22 -5.29 -26.68
C GLU A 46 6.57 -5.06 -26.00
N ALA A 47 7.54 -5.90 -26.34
CA ALA A 47 8.92 -5.75 -25.89
C ALA A 47 9.44 -4.36 -26.29
N ARG A 48 10.03 -3.64 -25.33
CA ARG A 48 10.61 -2.31 -25.56
C ARG A 48 12.11 -2.38 -25.33
N PHE A 49 12.88 -1.88 -26.30
CA PHE A 49 14.33 -1.71 -26.18
C PHE A 49 15.09 -2.99 -25.76
N GLY A 50 14.66 -4.15 -26.27
CA GLY A 50 15.33 -5.43 -26.02
C GLY A 50 14.93 -6.15 -24.72
N ASN A 51 14.18 -5.52 -23.82
CA ASN A 51 13.64 -6.18 -22.62
C ASN A 51 12.32 -6.87 -22.94
N SER A 52 12.18 -8.13 -22.55
CA SER A 52 10.91 -8.83 -22.61
C SER A 52 9.93 -8.25 -21.57
N PRO A 53 8.61 -8.37 -21.78
CA PRO A 53 7.62 -8.02 -20.77
C PRO A 53 7.86 -8.68 -19.42
N GLN A 54 8.37 -9.90 -19.42
CA GLN A 54 8.75 -10.68 -18.24
C GLN A 54 9.91 -10.00 -17.50
N ASP A 55 10.91 -9.47 -18.21
CA ASP A 55 12.03 -8.76 -17.59
C ASP A 55 11.57 -7.47 -16.91
N VAL A 56 10.61 -6.75 -17.51
CA VAL A 56 10.03 -5.53 -16.90
C VAL A 56 9.33 -5.89 -15.59
N VAL A 57 8.50 -6.92 -15.62
CA VAL A 57 7.73 -7.37 -14.45
C VAL A 57 8.64 -7.93 -13.36
N GLY A 58 9.64 -8.74 -13.73
CA GLY A 58 10.64 -9.28 -12.81
C GLY A 58 11.49 -8.18 -12.17
N SER A 59 11.90 -7.18 -12.95
CA SER A 59 12.63 -6.01 -12.44
C SER A 59 11.81 -5.19 -11.45
N LEU A 60 10.52 -4.95 -11.75
CA LEU A 60 9.62 -4.28 -10.80
C LEU A 60 9.46 -5.10 -9.52
N ALA A 61 9.19 -6.40 -9.65
CA ALA A 61 9.04 -7.30 -8.51
C ALA A 61 10.30 -7.37 -7.63
N TYR A 62 11.49 -7.28 -8.23
CA TYR A 62 12.77 -7.25 -7.52
C TYR A 62 13.00 -5.94 -6.76
N LYS A 63 12.54 -4.82 -7.31
CA LYS A 63 12.60 -3.50 -6.67
C LYS A 63 11.51 -3.30 -5.62
N THR A 64 10.45 -4.09 -5.63
CA THR A 64 9.37 -3.99 -4.63
C THR A 64 9.90 -4.28 -3.22
N PRO A 65 9.63 -3.42 -2.23
CA PRO A 65 9.91 -3.67 -0.81
C PRO A 65 9.37 -5.03 -0.32
N ASP A 66 10.22 -5.82 0.36
CA ASP A 66 9.85 -7.16 0.88
C ASP A 66 9.96 -7.28 2.41
N LEU A 67 10.70 -6.37 3.07
CA LEU A 67 10.96 -6.43 4.51
C LEU A 67 10.00 -5.54 5.30
N HIS A 68 9.83 -4.29 4.89
CA HIS A 68 8.97 -3.31 5.52
C HIS A 68 7.84 -2.95 4.56
N SER A 69 7.09 -3.95 4.11
CA SER A 69 5.93 -3.75 3.25
C SER A 69 4.77 -4.65 3.63
N LYS A 70 3.56 -4.22 3.25
CA LYS A 70 2.36 -5.05 3.24
C LYS A 70 1.44 -4.68 2.09
N ALA A 71 0.83 -5.70 1.48
CA ALA A 71 -0.28 -5.52 0.56
C ALA A 71 -1.54 -5.12 1.35
N ASN A 72 -2.19 -4.04 0.95
CA ASN A 72 -3.49 -3.66 1.51
C ASN A 72 -4.59 -4.60 1.01
N LEU A 73 -5.69 -4.68 1.74
CA LEU A 73 -6.92 -5.29 1.24
C LEU A 73 -7.45 -4.56 -0.01
N HIS A 74 -8.18 -5.28 -0.84
CA HIS A 74 -8.87 -4.67 -1.98
C HIS A 74 -9.92 -3.66 -1.49
N HIS A 75 -10.02 -2.50 -2.14
CA HIS A 75 -10.89 -1.40 -1.72
C HIS A 75 -12.36 -1.83 -1.64
N GLN A 76 -12.80 -2.78 -2.47
CA GLN A 76 -14.14 -3.37 -2.39
C GLN A 76 -14.35 -4.13 -1.08
N THR A 77 -13.37 -4.91 -0.62
CA THR A 77 -13.43 -5.61 0.68
C THR A 77 -13.50 -4.60 1.83
N LEU A 78 -12.76 -3.50 1.75
CA LEU A 78 -12.83 -2.42 2.74
C LEU A 78 -14.21 -1.74 2.76
N LEU A 79 -14.77 -1.43 1.58
CA LEU A 79 -16.11 -0.88 1.44
C LEU A 79 -17.18 -1.83 1.97
N GLU A 80 -17.11 -3.11 1.62
CA GLU A 80 -18.03 -4.14 2.10
C GLU A 80 -18.00 -4.25 3.63
N GLY A 81 -16.80 -4.27 4.22
CA GLY A 81 -16.63 -4.30 5.67
C GLY A 81 -17.25 -3.08 6.37
N GLU A 82 -16.97 -1.87 5.89
CA GLU A 82 -17.51 -0.64 6.49
C GLU A 82 -19.03 -0.54 6.31
N LEU A 83 -19.54 -0.72 5.09
CA LEU A 83 -20.96 -0.53 4.78
C LEU A 83 -21.84 -1.58 5.46
N SER A 84 -21.37 -2.82 5.59
CA SER A 84 -22.05 -3.88 6.34
C SER A 84 -21.94 -3.72 7.87
N GLY A 85 -21.09 -2.80 8.36
CA GLY A 85 -20.83 -2.60 9.79
C GLY A 85 -19.99 -3.72 10.42
N GLN A 86 -19.29 -4.51 9.61
CA GLN A 86 -18.44 -5.63 10.06
C GLN A 86 -16.96 -5.25 10.22
N GLY A 87 -16.54 -4.12 9.66
CA GLY A 87 -15.15 -3.65 9.71
C GLY A 87 -15.04 -2.21 10.23
N GLU A 88 -14.14 -1.99 11.18
CA GLU A 88 -13.72 -0.66 11.60
C GLU A 88 -12.45 -0.26 10.84
N LEU A 89 -12.50 0.89 10.16
CA LEU A 89 -11.40 1.39 9.35
C LEU A 89 -10.73 2.59 10.03
N ASP A 90 -9.57 2.36 10.64
CA ASP A 90 -8.68 3.45 11.07
C ASP A 90 -8.10 4.17 9.86
N MET A 91 -8.63 5.34 9.57
CA MET A 91 -8.07 6.23 8.56
C MET A 91 -7.08 7.22 9.15
N GLU A 92 -7.02 7.45 10.46
CA GLU A 92 -6.32 8.59 11.08
C GLU A 92 -4.79 8.51 10.91
N TYR A 93 -4.21 7.35 11.19
CA TYR A 93 -2.75 7.18 11.29
C TYR A 93 -2.09 6.64 10.01
N GLY A 94 -2.88 6.43 8.94
CA GLY A 94 -2.34 5.91 7.69
C GLY A 94 -1.99 4.43 7.73
N ARG A 95 -2.51 3.66 8.70
CA ARG A 95 -2.19 2.23 8.84
C ARG A 95 -2.81 1.43 7.67
N PRO A 96 -2.06 0.50 7.04
CA PRO A 96 -2.63 -0.38 6.04
C PRO A 96 -3.55 -1.43 6.69
N HIS A 97 -4.68 -1.72 6.06
CA HIS A 97 -5.56 -2.82 6.43
C HIS A 97 -5.12 -4.09 5.71
N ILE A 98 -4.77 -5.12 6.47
CA ILE A 98 -4.21 -6.36 5.95
C ILE A 98 -5.13 -7.54 6.28
N GLY A 99 -5.21 -8.51 5.37
CA GLY A 99 -5.95 -9.76 5.57
C GLY A 99 -5.07 -10.92 6.06
N GLY A 100 -5.69 -12.09 6.21
CA GLY A 100 -4.98 -13.36 6.40
C GLY A 100 -4.40 -13.62 7.80
N GLY A 101 -4.77 -12.80 8.79
CA GLY A 101 -4.37 -13.02 10.19
C GLY A 101 -5.06 -14.24 10.79
N ARG A 102 -4.28 -15.11 11.43
CA ARG A 102 -4.76 -16.20 12.28
C ARG A 102 -4.67 -15.76 13.74
N PHE A 103 -5.81 -15.72 14.39
CA PHE A 103 -5.96 -15.19 15.74
C PHE A 103 -5.98 -16.33 16.75
N VAL A 104 -5.14 -16.22 17.78
CA VAL A 104 -4.99 -17.25 18.83
C VAL A 104 -4.86 -16.61 20.21
N GLU A 105 -5.25 -17.33 21.25
CA GLU A 105 -4.99 -16.92 22.64
C GLU A 105 -3.86 -17.77 23.21
N LEU A 106 -2.78 -17.19 23.73
CA LEU A 106 -1.64 -17.93 24.30
C LEU A 106 -1.30 -17.35 25.67
N GLY A 107 -1.43 -18.17 26.73
CA GLY A 107 -1.09 -17.75 28.09
C GLY A 107 -1.92 -16.59 28.63
N GLY A 108 -3.19 -16.47 28.22
CA GLY A 108 -4.09 -15.36 28.58
C GLY A 108 -3.81 -14.06 27.81
N GLN A 109 -2.93 -14.09 26.80
CA GLN A 109 -2.69 -12.98 25.89
C GLN A 109 -3.23 -13.31 24.50
N THR A 110 -3.70 -12.28 23.81
CA THR A 110 -4.17 -12.36 22.43
C THR A 110 -3.02 -12.22 21.44
N GLY A 111 -3.00 -13.09 20.43
CA GLY A 111 -1.95 -13.15 19.42
C GLY A 111 -2.53 -13.16 18.01
N ALA A 112 -1.87 -12.45 17.10
CA ALA A 112 -2.16 -12.49 15.66
C ALA A 112 -0.95 -13.01 14.89
N PHE A 113 -1.14 -14.05 14.09
CA PHE A 113 -0.12 -14.64 13.22
C PHE A 113 -0.44 -14.39 11.75
N PHE A 114 0.50 -13.80 11.02
CA PHE A 114 0.37 -13.54 9.59
C PHE A 114 1.42 -14.33 8.83
N GLU A 115 0.98 -15.14 7.88
CA GLU A 115 1.84 -15.78 6.88
C GLU A 115 2.12 -14.83 5.71
N ALA A 116 2.96 -15.29 4.78
CA ALA A 116 3.17 -14.57 3.54
C ALA A 116 1.85 -14.50 2.76
N SER A 117 1.52 -13.33 2.21
CA SER A 117 0.31 -13.18 1.39
C SER A 117 0.52 -13.76 -0.02
N LEU A 118 -0.57 -14.03 -0.73
CA LEU A 118 -0.51 -14.51 -2.12
C LEU A 118 0.23 -13.52 -3.02
N GLU A 119 0.10 -12.22 -2.73
CA GLU A 119 0.80 -11.14 -3.42
C GLU A 119 2.32 -11.16 -3.15
N GLU A 120 2.73 -11.40 -1.90
CA GLU A 120 4.15 -11.55 -1.53
C GLU A 120 4.76 -12.78 -2.23
N GLU A 121 4.02 -13.89 -2.29
CA GLU A 121 4.42 -15.09 -3.04
C GLU A 121 4.49 -14.85 -4.55
N ALA A 122 3.54 -14.10 -5.10
CA ALA A 122 3.52 -13.74 -6.52
C ALA A 122 4.75 -12.90 -6.90
N LEU A 123 5.06 -11.84 -6.13
CA LEU A 123 6.26 -11.02 -6.36
C LEU A 123 7.54 -11.87 -6.38
N LYS A 124 7.68 -12.81 -5.45
CA LYS A 124 8.83 -13.71 -5.42
C LYS A 124 8.94 -14.53 -6.70
N ARG A 125 7.82 -15.11 -7.17
CA ARG A 125 7.83 -15.86 -8.44
C ARG A 125 8.14 -14.97 -9.64
N TRP A 126 7.60 -13.76 -9.67
CA TRP A 126 7.82 -12.82 -10.77
C TRP A 126 9.29 -12.41 -10.90
N GLN A 127 10.02 -12.27 -9.78
CA GLN A 127 11.47 -12.05 -9.78
C GLN A 127 12.24 -13.17 -10.49
N GLU A 128 11.73 -14.39 -10.46
CA GLU A 128 12.28 -15.56 -11.15
C GLU A 128 11.69 -15.76 -12.56
N HIS A 129 10.94 -14.78 -13.07
CA HIS A 129 10.19 -14.84 -14.33
C HIS A 129 9.17 -15.98 -14.40
N LYS A 130 8.66 -16.43 -13.25
CA LYS A 130 7.65 -17.49 -13.13
C LYS A 130 6.26 -16.88 -12.97
N PHE A 131 5.43 -17.03 -13.98
CA PHE A 131 4.06 -16.52 -14.02
C PHE A 131 3.07 -17.67 -14.18
N LEU A 132 1.96 -17.63 -13.43
CA LEU A 132 0.87 -18.58 -13.57
C LEU A 132 0.02 -18.22 -14.79
N GLU A 133 -0.60 -19.23 -15.41
CA GLU A 133 -1.56 -19.02 -16.51
C GLU A 133 -2.76 -18.15 -16.09
N LEU A 134 -3.19 -18.27 -14.83
CA LEU A 134 -4.24 -17.44 -14.27
C LEU A 134 -3.82 -15.96 -14.23
N GLU A 135 -2.57 -15.65 -13.87
CA GLU A 135 -2.04 -14.28 -13.84
C GLU A 135 -1.98 -13.66 -15.24
N ARG A 136 -1.57 -14.44 -16.24
CA ARG A 136 -1.59 -14.02 -17.65
C ARG A 136 -3.02 -13.72 -18.13
N SER A 137 -3.95 -14.59 -17.76
CA SER A 137 -5.37 -14.40 -18.07
C SER A 137 -5.89 -13.11 -17.43
N PHE A 138 -5.61 -12.88 -16.15
CA PHE A 138 -5.96 -11.64 -15.45
C PHE A 138 -5.35 -10.40 -16.11
N ALA A 139 -4.06 -10.42 -16.48
CA ALA A 139 -3.40 -9.31 -17.16
C ALA A 139 -4.12 -8.94 -18.47
N LYS A 140 -4.50 -9.94 -19.26
CA LYS A 140 -5.28 -9.77 -20.50
C LYS A 140 -6.67 -9.21 -20.23
N PHE A 141 -7.41 -9.77 -19.28
CA PHE A 141 -8.74 -9.27 -18.91
C PHE A 141 -8.70 -7.83 -18.41
N TRP A 142 -7.71 -7.48 -17.59
CA TRP A 142 -7.52 -6.11 -17.10
C TRP A 142 -7.28 -5.12 -18.24
N ARG A 143 -6.38 -5.45 -19.17
CA ARG A 143 -6.10 -4.63 -20.37
C ARG A 143 -7.34 -4.39 -21.22
N VAL A 144 -8.14 -5.44 -21.44
CA VAL A 144 -9.43 -5.34 -22.15
C VAL A 144 -10.42 -4.49 -21.36
N GLY A 145 -10.51 -4.69 -20.04
CA GLY A 145 -11.34 -3.91 -19.14
C GLY A 145 -11.03 -2.41 -19.21
N LEU A 146 -9.76 -2.02 -19.12
CA LEU A 146 -9.32 -0.63 -19.26
C LEU A 146 -9.72 -0.04 -20.63
N ARG A 147 -9.56 -0.78 -21.73
CA ARG A 147 -9.96 -0.30 -23.07
C ARG A 147 -11.47 -0.08 -23.19
N ASN A 148 -12.27 -0.83 -22.43
CA ASN A 148 -13.72 -0.75 -22.45
C ASN A 148 -14.27 0.36 -21.54
N ILE A 149 -13.43 1.05 -20.76
CA ILE A 149 -13.86 2.21 -19.97
C ILE A 149 -14.20 3.35 -20.93
N LYS A 150 -15.50 3.61 -21.08
CA LYS A 150 -16.02 4.71 -21.91
C LYS A 150 -16.10 5.99 -21.09
N LEU A 151 -14.99 6.71 -20.97
CA LEU A 151 -14.95 8.03 -20.30
C LEU A 151 -15.84 9.07 -21.03
N GLU A 152 -16.17 8.84 -22.30
CA GLU A 152 -17.10 9.67 -23.07
C GLU A 152 -18.54 9.58 -22.57
N ASP A 153 -18.95 8.43 -22.02
CA ASP A 153 -20.28 8.25 -21.44
C ASP A 153 -20.41 9.11 -20.16
N VAL A 154 -19.34 9.18 -19.36
CA VAL A 154 -19.25 10.04 -18.17
C VAL A 154 -19.38 11.52 -18.56
N TYR A 155 -18.65 11.95 -19.58
CA TYR A 155 -18.74 13.30 -20.11
C TYR A 155 -20.16 13.64 -20.59
N SER A 156 -20.76 12.74 -21.37
CA SER A 156 -22.12 12.90 -21.91
C SER A 156 -23.17 12.99 -20.81
N GLN A 157 -23.03 12.17 -19.77
CA GLN A 157 -23.91 12.21 -18.60
C GLN A 157 -23.78 13.52 -17.82
N TYR A 158 -22.56 14.03 -17.66
CA TYR A 158 -22.32 15.33 -17.03
C TYR A 158 -22.98 16.46 -17.82
N GLN A 159 -22.79 16.54 -19.15
CA GLN A 159 -23.40 17.60 -19.97
C GLN A 159 -24.93 17.61 -19.83
N LYS A 160 -25.57 16.43 -19.75
CA LYS A 160 -27.02 16.32 -19.52
C LYS A 160 -27.43 16.81 -18.13
N SER A 161 -26.68 16.42 -17.10
CA SER A 161 -27.04 16.66 -15.69
C SER A 161 -26.73 18.08 -15.22
N PHE A 162 -25.79 18.77 -15.86
CA PHE A 162 -25.30 20.10 -15.47
C PHE A 162 -25.47 21.16 -16.56
N ALA A 163 -26.32 20.91 -17.57
CA ALA A 163 -26.62 21.87 -18.62
C ALA A 163 -27.05 23.23 -18.05
N GLY A 164 -26.43 24.31 -18.54
CA GLY A 164 -26.73 25.69 -18.13
C GLY A 164 -26.15 26.13 -16.78
N ARG A 165 -25.41 25.27 -16.07
CA ARG A 165 -24.72 25.65 -14.83
C ARG A 165 -23.30 26.18 -15.12
N PRO A 166 -22.77 27.13 -14.31
CA PRO A 166 -21.38 27.54 -14.40
C PRO A 166 -20.42 26.35 -14.27
N LYS A 167 -19.46 26.24 -15.18
CA LYS A 167 -18.46 25.17 -15.19
C LYS A 167 -17.26 25.56 -14.31
N PRO A 168 -16.83 24.70 -13.37
CA PRO A 168 -15.54 24.81 -12.71
C PRO A 168 -14.38 24.97 -13.71
N LYS A 169 -13.40 25.83 -13.39
CA LYS A 169 -12.22 26.12 -14.21
C LYS A 169 -10.93 25.51 -13.67
N THR A 170 -10.95 25.03 -12.42
CA THR A 170 -9.79 24.40 -11.77
C THR A 170 -10.21 23.12 -11.04
N LEU A 171 -9.26 22.20 -10.84
CA LEU A 171 -9.54 20.99 -10.06
C LEU A 171 -9.87 21.31 -8.60
N GLY A 172 -9.40 22.44 -8.07
CA GLY A 172 -9.80 22.96 -6.77
C GLY A 172 -11.29 23.32 -6.73
N GLU A 173 -11.79 24.05 -7.74
CA GLU A 173 -13.23 24.35 -7.86
C GLU A 173 -14.07 23.07 -8.05
N VAL A 174 -13.55 22.07 -8.77
CA VAL A 174 -14.19 20.76 -8.86
C VAL A 174 -14.28 20.10 -7.47
N LYS A 175 -13.20 20.12 -6.69
CA LYS A 175 -13.19 19.57 -5.32
C LYS A 175 -14.21 20.26 -4.43
N GLU A 176 -14.29 21.58 -4.47
CA GLU A 176 -15.31 22.35 -3.73
C GLU A 176 -16.73 21.98 -4.15
N MET A 177 -16.95 21.81 -5.46
CA MET A 177 -18.25 21.38 -5.99
C MET A 177 -18.60 19.97 -5.52
N THR A 178 -17.66 19.04 -5.58
CA THR A 178 -17.80 17.67 -5.07
C THR A 178 -18.15 17.67 -3.58
N ASP A 179 -17.41 18.43 -2.76
CA ASP A 179 -17.65 18.50 -1.31
C ASP A 179 -19.03 19.06 -0.96
N LYS A 180 -19.52 20.02 -1.75
CA LYS A 180 -20.88 20.56 -1.62
C LYS A 180 -21.95 19.51 -1.96
N ILE A 181 -21.72 18.67 -2.96
CA ILE A 181 -22.63 17.58 -3.32
C ILE A 181 -22.69 16.54 -2.18
N ILE A 182 -21.51 16.13 -1.69
CA ILE A 182 -21.40 15.15 -0.59
C ILE A 182 -22.05 15.66 0.71
N SER A 183 -21.94 16.97 0.96
CA SER A 183 -22.49 17.63 2.16
C SER A 183 -23.93 18.12 1.98
N SER A 184 -24.63 17.72 0.91
CA SER A 184 -26.03 18.10 0.64
C SER A 184 -26.95 17.69 1.82
N PRO A 185 -27.97 18.48 2.18
CA PRO A 185 -28.93 18.09 3.23
C PRO A 185 -29.62 16.74 2.97
N ASP A 186 -29.82 16.37 1.70
CA ASP A 186 -30.42 15.09 1.30
C ASP A 186 -29.37 13.97 1.31
N GLN A 187 -29.00 13.52 2.51
CA GLN A 187 -27.99 12.49 2.73
C GLN A 187 -28.41 11.10 2.20
N GLU A 188 -29.73 10.81 2.17
CA GLU A 188 -30.24 9.55 1.60
C GLU A 188 -29.95 9.49 0.10
N GLN A 189 -30.21 10.58 -0.63
CA GLN A 189 -29.92 10.63 -2.05
C GLN A 189 -28.42 10.55 -2.35
N VAL A 190 -27.57 11.16 -1.54
CA VAL A 190 -26.10 11.04 -1.69
C VAL A 190 -25.65 9.59 -1.47
N LEU A 191 -26.20 8.91 -0.44
CA LEU A 191 -25.92 7.50 -0.18
C LEU A 191 -26.35 6.61 -1.37
N ILE A 192 -27.59 6.77 -1.85
CA ILE A 192 -28.12 6.00 -3.00
C ILE A 192 -27.27 6.23 -4.25
N MET A 193 -26.90 7.48 -4.53
CA MET A 193 -26.04 7.83 -5.65
C MET A 193 -24.68 7.14 -5.53
N GLY A 194 -24.02 7.25 -4.37
CA GLY A 194 -22.70 6.66 -4.13
C GLY A 194 -22.69 5.13 -4.23
N LEU A 195 -23.70 4.46 -3.65
CA LEU A 195 -23.86 3.01 -3.75
C LEU A 195 -24.11 2.57 -5.20
N SER A 196 -24.82 3.39 -5.98
CA SER A 196 -25.06 3.13 -7.40
C SER A 196 -23.82 3.33 -8.24
N SER A 197 -23.01 4.36 -7.98
CA SER A 197 -21.76 4.60 -8.72
C SER A 197 -20.71 3.51 -8.47
N LEU A 198 -20.71 2.89 -7.28
CA LEU A 198 -19.82 1.79 -6.95
C LEU A 198 -20.31 0.41 -7.42
N GLY A 199 -21.49 0.35 -8.05
CA GLY A 199 -22.03 -0.91 -8.59
C GLY A 199 -22.51 -1.90 -7.52
N VAL A 200 -22.85 -1.42 -6.32
CA VAL A 200 -23.43 -2.27 -5.26
C VAL A 200 -24.74 -2.90 -5.76
N SER A 201 -24.99 -4.17 -5.47
CA SER A 201 -26.21 -4.85 -5.92
C SER A 201 -27.45 -4.28 -5.24
N PRO A 202 -28.64 -4.27 -5.87
CA PRO A 202 -29.86 -3.71 -5.28
C PRO A 202 -30.18 -4.26 -3.89
N ARG A 203 -30.03 -5.58 -3.70
CA ARG A 203 -30.24 -6.23 -2.41
C ARG A 203 -29.36 -5.64 -1.30
N PHE A 204 -28.06 -5.49 -1.56
CA PHE A 204 -27.14 -4.92 -0.56
C PHE A 204 -27.39 -3.43 -0.33
N LYS A 205 -27.84 -2.67 -1.34
CA LYS A 205 -28.24 -1.26 -1.14
C LYS A 205 -29.35 -1.14 -0.12
N ASP A 206 -30.39 -1.97 -0.24
CA ASP A 206 -31.53 -1.94 0.67
C ASP A 206 -31.10 -2.25 2.12
N GLU A 207 -30.23 -3.25 2.30
CA GLU A 207 -29.67 -3.62 3.60
C GLU A 207 -28.86 -2.46 4.22
N ILE A 208 -28.01 -1.79 3.44
CA ILE A 208 -27.20 -0.65 3.89
C ILE A 208 -28.07 0.55 4.24
N ILE A 209 -29.07 0.89 3.40
CA ILE A 209 -29.98 2.02 3.66
C ILE A 209 -30.82 1.75 4.90
N ALA A 210 -31.30 0.52 5.09
CA ALA A 210 -32.03 0.13 6.29
C ALA A 210 -31.17 0.29 7.55
N ARG A 211 -29.89 -0.10 7.50
CA ARG A 211 -28.93 0.12 8.59
C ARG A 211 -28.74 1.61 8.88
N TRP A 212 -28.46 2.41 7.85
CA TRP A 212 -28.27 3.85 7.99
C TRP A 212 -29.49 4.55 8.63
N LYS A 213 -30.70 4.18 8.20
CA LYS A 213 -31.96 4.67 8.79
C LYS A 213 -32.10 4.25 10.26
N LYS A 214 -31.74 3.01 10.59
CA LYS A 214 -31.77 2.49 11.96
C LYS A 214 -30.81 3.23 12.89
N GLU A 215 -29.70 3.74 12.37
CA GLU A 215 -28.74 4.58 13.12
C GLU A 215 -29.17 6.05 13.26
N GLY A 216 -30.38 6.40 12.80
CA GLY A 216 -30.92 7.75 12.93
C GLY A 216 -30.56 8.68 11.78
N CYS A 217 -30.22 8.13 10.61
CA CYS A 217 -29.84 8.88 9.42
C CYS A 217 -28.68 9.88 9.64
N PRO A 218 -27.57 9.47 10.27
CA PRO A 218 -26.44 10.38 10.49
C PRO A 218 -25.84 10.84 9.15
N PRO A 219 -25.07 11.95 9.12
CA PRO A 219 -24.31 12.31 7.92
C PRO A 219 -23.48 11.14 7.40
N ILE A 220 -23.43 10.91 6.08
CA ILE A 220 -22.75 9.74 5.50
C ILE A 220 -21.26 9.70 5.86
N LYS A 221 -20.65 10.87 6.06
CA LYS A 221 -19.26 10.99 6.53
C LYS A 221 -19.04 10.44 7.93
N GLN A 222 -20.07 10.40 8.77
CA GLN A 222 -20.02 9.79 10.10
C GLN A 222 -20.40 8.30 10.03
N PHE A 223 -21.37 7.95 9.19
CA PHE A 223 -21.84 6.57 9.01
C PHE A 223 -20.79 5.65 8.35
N ALA A 224 -20.19 6.14 7.26
CA ALA A 224 -19.29 5.39 6.39
C ALA A 224 -18.21 6.34 5.83
N PRO A 225 -17.23 6.75 6.66
CA PRO A 225 -16.23 7.74 6.31
C PRO A 225 -15.32 7.32 5.14
N TYR A 226 -14.97 6.03 5.02
CA TYR A 226 -14.16 5.52 3.92
C TYR A 226 -14.95 5.45 2.61
N PHE A 227 -16.20 4.98 2.63
CA PHE A 227 -17.13 5.07 1.50
C PHE A 227 -17.24 6.52 1.03
N THR A 228 -17.41 7.46 1.96
CA THR A 228 -17.48 8.89 1.66
C THR A 228 -16.21 9.38 0.96
N HIS A 229 -15.03 8.95 1.42
CA HIS A 229 -13.76 9.25 0.75
C HIS A 229 -13.73 8.71 -0.69
N VAL A 230 -14.05 7.43 -0.88
CA VAL A 230 -14.04 6.77 -2.20
C VAL A 230 -15.00 7.46 -3.17
N ILE A 231 -16.24 7.75 -2.77
CA ILE A 231 -17.21 8.42 -3.66
C ILE A 231 -16.82 9.88 -3.95
N THR A 232 -16.12 10.55 -3.02
CA THR A 232 -15.59 11.91 -3.24
C THR A 232 -14.51 11.88 -4.32
N VAL A 233 -13.60 10.90 -4.28
CA VAL A 233 -12.57 10.68 -5.31
C VAL A 233 -13.24 10.40 -6.66
N ASP A 234 -14.22 9.51 -6.70
CA ASP A 234 -14.94 9.15 -7.93
C ASP A 234 -15.70 10.33 -8.53
N LEU A 235 -16.42 11.07 -7.70
CA LEU A 235 -17.22 12.21 -8.15
C LEU A 235 -16.33 13.36 -8.64
N LEU A 236 -15.21 13.64 -7.97
CA LEU A 236 -14.22 14.59 -8.48
C LEU A 236 -13.68 14.18 -9.86
N PHE A 237 -13.34 12.90 -10.03
CA PHE A 237 -12.85 12.41 -11.31
C PHE A 237 -13.90 12.54 -12.42
N GLN A 238 -15.15 12.16 -12.15
CA GLN A 238 -16.26 12.24 -13.10
C GLN A 238 -16.57 13.70 -13.49
N ILE A 239 -16.65 14.61 -12.51
CA ILE A 239 -16.87 16.04 -12.79
C ILE A 239 -15.68 16.62 -13.55
N GLY A 240 -14.45 16.32 -13.12
CA GLY A 240 -13.23 16.77 -13.78
C GLY A 240 -13.15 16.35 -15.26
N ILE A 241 -13.62 15.15 -15.59
CA ILE A 241 -13.82 14.72 -16.98
C ILE A 241 -14.91 15.55 -17.67
N GLY A 242 -16.07 15.71 -17.02
CA GLY A 242 -17.22 16.45 -17.55
C GLY A 242 -16.93 17.92 -17.89
N VAL A 243 -15.95 18.53 -17.23
CA VAL A 243 -15.52 19.92 -17.48
C VAL A 243 -14.20 20.02 -18.25
N ASP A 244 -13.71 18.90 -18.80
CA ASP A 244 -12.45 18.81 -19.56
C ASP A 244 -11.17 19.23 -18.80
N LEU A 245 -11.20 19.22 -17.47
CA LEU A 245 -10.01 19.42 -16.63
C LEU A 245 -9.20 18.13 -16.44
N ILE A 246 -9.84 16.98 -16.67
CA ILE A 246 -9.18 15.67 -16.73
C ILE A 246 -9.40 15.09 -18.12
N GLY A 247 -8.31 14.75 -18.81
CA GLY A 247 -8.36 14.26 -20.19
C GLY A 247 -9.10 12.93 -20.32
N ARG A 248 -9.92 12.81 -21.36
CA ARG A 248 -10.73 11.62 -21.70
C ARG A 248 -9.98 10.58 -22.54
N GLY A 249 -8.88 10.98 -23.17
CA GLY A 249 -8.14 10.14 -24.13
C GLY A 249 -7.28 9.03 -23.51
N ARG A 250 -7.25 8.90 -22.18
CA ARG A 250 -6.44 7.90 -21.47
C ARG A 250 -7.30 7.11 -20.49
N PRO A 251 -7.78 5.91 -20.88
CA PRO A 251 -8.54 5.06 -19.98
C PRO A 251 -7.78 4.63 -18.71
N SER A 252 -6.44 4.66 -18.75
CA SER A 252 -5.59 4.41 -17.58
C SER A 252 -5.85 5.39 -16.43
N HIS A 253 -6.33 6.61 -16.70
CA HIS A 253 -6.65 7.59 -15.66
C HIS A 253 -7.61 7.05 -14.59
N ARG A 254 -8.51 6.12 -14.95
CA ARG A 254 -9.39 5.47 -13.96
C ARG A 254 -8.61 4.60 -12.98
N ALA A 255 -7.61 3.87 -13.47
CA ALA A 255 -6.73 3.06 -12.62
C ALA A 255 -5.81 3.93 -11.78
N ASP A 256 -5.28 5.02 -12.36
CA ASP A 256 -4.45 5.99 -11.64
C ASP A 256 -5.24 6.58 -10.45
N ILE A 257 -6.46 7.07 -10.68
CA ILE A 257 -7.32 7.61 -9.62
C ILE A 257 -7.66 6.58 -8.53
N ALA A 258 -7.72 5.28 -8.85
CA ALA A 258 -7.99 4.25 -7.85
C ALA A 258 -6.88 4.11 -6.79
N TYR A 259 -5.65 4.59 -7.04
CA TYR A 259 -4.64 4.72 -5.99
C TYR A 259 -5.09 5.65 -4.86
N LEU A 260 -5.88 6.69 -5.16
CA LEU A 260 -6.35 7.64 -4.15
C LEU A 260 -7.36 7.02 -3.17
N TYR A 261 -7.99 5.88 -3.51
CA TYR A 261 -8.81 5.14 -2.53
C TYR A 261 -7.99 4.74 -1.31
N TYR A 262 -6.69 4.52 -1.48
CA TYR A 262 -5.78 4.12 -0.40
C TYR A 262 -5.09 5.30 0.28
N LEU A 263 -5.31 6.54 -0.18
CA LEU A 263 -4.72 7.73 0.42
C LEU A 263 -4.95 7.85 1.94
N PRO A 264 -6.11 7.45 2.52
CA PRO A 264 -6.28 7.46 3.97
C PRO A 264 -5.31 6.55 4.73
N PHE A 265 -4.74 5.55 4.06
CA PHE A 265 -3.85 4.53 4.61
C PHE A 265 -2.37 4.79 4.27
N CYS A 266 -1.96 6.06 4.25
CA CYS A 266 -0.55 6.43 4.22
C CYS A 266 -0.26 7.75 4.93
N MET A 267 1.01 7.99 5.23
CA MET A 267 1.55 9.28 5.65
C MET A 267 2.20 10.02 4.48
N VAL A 268 2.75 9.27 3.53
CA VAL A 268 3.41 9.80 2.33
C VAL A 268 2.82 9.13 1.09
N PHE A 269 2.52 9.91 0.06
CA PHE A 269 2.16 9.43 -1.27
C PHE A 269 3.22 9.91 -2.26
N SER A 270 3.81 8.99 -3.02
CA SER A 270 4.83 9.31 -4.03
C SER A 270 4.38 8.88 -5.42
N SER A 271 4.57 9.74 -6.41
CA SER A 271 4.25 9.43 -7.81
C SER A 271 4.97 10.37 -8.79
N ASN A 272 5.29 9.86 -9.98
CA ASN A 272 5.72 10.68 -11.12
C ASN A 272 4.59 11.06 -12.08
N ASP A 273 3.39 10.50 -11.90
CA ASP A 273 2.24 10.76 -12.74
C ASP A 273 1.69 12.19 -12.57
N LYS A 274 1.25 12.77 -13.68
CA LYS A 274 0.78 14.16 -13.74
C LYS A 274 -0.61 14.32 -13.11
N LEU A 275 -1.47 13.33 -13.24
CA LEU A 275 -2.80 13.34 -12.64
C LEU A 275 -2.67 13.22 -11.12
N HIS A 276 -1.80 12.33 -10.61
CA HIS A 276 -1.51 12.27 -9.18
C HIS A 276 -0.97 13.60 -8.62
N LYS A 277 0.01 14.21 -9.29
CA LYS A 277 0.54 15.54 -8.91
C LYS A 277 -0.54 16.62 -8.83
N ALA A 278 -1.56 16.56 -9.68
CA ALA A 278 -2.64 17.53 -9.72
C ALA A 278 -3.76 17.26 -8.70
N VAL A 279 -4.07 15.99 -8.45
CA VAL A 279 -5.27 15.59 -7.68
C VAL A 279 -4.95 15.25 -6.23
N VAL A 280 -3.85 14.53 -5.94
CA VAL A 280 -3.53 14.09 -4.57
C VAL A 280 -3.50 15.25 -3.57
N PRO A 281 -2.88 16.42 -3.87
CA PRO A 281 -2.88 17.56 -2.94
C PRO A 281 -4.27 18.03 -2.49
N LEU A 282 -5.31 17.80 -3.29
CA LEU A 282 -6.70 18.19 -2.98
C LEU A 282 -7.35 17.28 -1.93
N PHE A 283 -6.77 16.11 -1.66
CA PHE A 283 -7.28 15.12 -0.71
C PHE A 283 -6.36 14.90 0.50
N LEU A 284 -5.20 15.56 0.55
CA LEU A 284 -4.26 15.41 1.65
C LEU A 284 -4.83 15.95 2.95
N ARG A 285 -4.62 15.19 4.02
CA ARG A 285 -4.78 15.68 5.40
C ARG A 285 -3.52 16.37 5.89
N PRO A 286 -3.59 17.17 6.98
CA PRO A 286 -2.42 17.87 7.51
C PRO A 286 -1.24 16.96 7.86
N ASN A 287 -1.54 15.74 8.33
CA ASN A 287 -0.56 14.71 8.67
C ASN A 287 -0.09 13.87 7.47
N GLN A 288 -0.37 14.30 6.24
CA GLN A 288 0.05 13.60 5.02
C GLN A 288 0.97 14.47 4.17
N SER A 289 1.72 13.84 3.26
CA SER A 289 2.61 14.54 2.33
C SER A 289 2.55 13.88 0.96
N PHE A 290 2.48 14.70 -0.08
CA PHE A 290 2.79 14.26 -1.43
C PHE A 290 4.25 14.62 -1.75
N ILE A 291 4.99 13.67 -2.33
CA ILE A 291 6.33 13.90 -2.85
C ILE A 291 6.38 13.42 -4.30
N SER A 292 7.17 14.08 -5.15
CA SER A 292 7.37 13.56 -6.50
C SER A 292 8.26 12.32 -6.46
N GLY A 293 8.01 11.36 -7.35
CA GLY A 293 8.86 10.18 -7.47
C GLY A 293 10.32 10.52 -7.83
N SER A 294 10.54 11.62 -8.56
CA SER A 294 11.87 12.15 -8.86
C SER A 294 12.59 12.66 -7.62
N ASP A 295 11.93 13.45 -6.76
CA ASP A 295 12.56 13.96 -5.53
C ASP A 295 12.90 12.80 -4.58
N LEU A 296 12.01 11.80 -4.50
CA LEU A 296 12.26 10.59 -3.74
C LEU A 296 13.47 9.83 -4.31
N LYS A 297 13.51 9.60 -5.63
CA LYS A 297 14.63 8.93 -6.29
C LYS A 297 15.96 9.64 -6.02
N ASP A 298 16.00 10.96 -6.18
CA ASP A 298 17.22 11.75 -5.98
C ASP A 298 17.70 11.65 -4.53
N ASP A 299 16.79 11.67 -3.57
CA ASP A 299 17.13 11.47 -2.15
C ASP A 299 17.64 10.05 -1.85
N LEU A 300 16.99 9.01 -2.40
CA LEU A 300 17.44 7.63 -2.24
C LEU A 300 18.82 7.41 -2.89
N GLY A 301 19.12 8.07 -4.01
CA GLY A 301 20.46 8.07 -4.61
C GLY A 301 21.51 8.77 -3.74
N ARG A 302 21.14 9.88 -3.08
CA ARG A 302 22.02 10.54 -2.10
C ARG A 302 22.26 9.68 -0.87
N LEU A 303 21.23 8.98 -0.37
CA LEU A 303 21.36 8.02 0.73
C LEU A 303 22.27 6.87 0.34
N ASP A 304 22.12 6.34 -0.87
CA ASP A 304 23.00 5.30 -1.42
C ASP A 304 24.46 5.74 -1.45
N ALA A 305 24.73 6.96 -1.92
CA ALA A 305 26.08 7.52 -1.92
C ALA A 305 26.62 7.73 -0.50
N HIS A 306 25.80 8.25 0.41
CA HIS A 306 26.15 8.48 1.81
C HIS A 306 26.60 7.18 2.50
N TYR A 307 25.77 6.13 2.42
CA TYR A 307 26.09 4.86 3.05
C TYR A 307 27.18 4.08 2.32
N SER A 308 27.36 4.30 1.00
CA SER A 308 28.45 3.67 0.23
C SER A 308 29.83 4.10 0.73
N ALA A 309 29.93 5.30 1.31
CA ALA A 309 31.16 5.83 1.89
C ALA A 309 31.55 5.19 3.23
N LEU A 310 30.69 4.36 3.83
CA LEU A 310 31.03 3.64 5.06
C LEU A 310 32.11 2.57 4.81
N PRO A 311 32.96 2.26 5.81
CA PRO A 311 33.94 1.19 5.71
C PRO A 311 33.30 -0.17 5.36
N GLU A 312 34.02 -1.00 4.61
CA GLU A 312 33.53 -2.32 4.18
C GLU A 312 33.16 -3.22 5.38
N GLU A 313 33.92 -3.14 6.47
CA GLU A 313 33.65 -3.82 7.73
C GLU A 313 32.28 -3.46 8.32
N THR A 314 31.86 -2.19 8.20
CA THR A 314 30.54 -1.74 8.67
C THR A 314 29.44 -2.25 7.75
N LYS A 315 29.65 -2.16 6.42
CA LYS A 315 28.68 -2.63 5.42
C LYS A 315 28.47 -4.15 5.48
N ALA A 316 29.53 -4.91 5.82
CA ALA A 316 29.47 -6.35 6.00
C ALA A 316 28.51 -6.79 7.12
N ARG A 317 28.26 -5.93 8.13
CA ARG A 317 27.30 -6.20 9.21
C ARG A 317 25.83 -6.12 8.73
N GLY A 318 25.61 -5.64 7.52
CA GLY A 318 24.30 -5.51 6.88
C GLY A 318 23.56 -4.22 7.23
N LEU A 319 22.65 -3.82 6.35
CA LEU A 319 21.85 -2.58 6.46
C LEU A 319 21.13 -2.42 7.80
N TYR A 320 20.58 -3.51 8.33
CA TYR A 320 19.88 -3.48 9.61
C TYR A 320 20.78 -3.11 10.79
N TYR A 321 22.11 -3.23 10.63
CA TYR A 321 23.02 -2.80 11.65
C TYR A 321 23.24 -1.28 11.62
N PHE A 322 23.65 -0.75 10.46
CA PHE A 322 24.15 0.63 10.37
C PHE A 322 23.10 1.66 9.91
N ALA A 323 21.93 1.22 9.40
CA ALA A 323 20.91 2.09 8.81
C ALA A 323 19.53 1.91 9.47
N ASN A 324 19.47 1.80 10.80
CA ASN A 324 18.22 1.65 11.56
C ASN A 324 17.30 2.89 11.52
N SER A 325 17.87 4.05 11.20
CA SER A 325 17.19 5.32 11.00
C SER A 325 17.89 6.07 9.86
N PRO A 326 17.24 7.06 9.21
CA PRO A 326 17.93 7.91 8.25
C PRO A 326 19.01 8.75 8.95
N PRO A 327 19.96 9.33 8.19
CA PRO A 327 20.94 10.25 8.73
C PRO A 327 20.26 11.41 9.47
N HIS A 328 20.88 11.93 10.54
CA HIS A 328 20.31 13.05 11.29
C HIS A 328 20.30 14.37 10.52
N ASP A 329 21.03 14.43 9.40
CA ASP A 329 21.13 15.56 8.49
C ASP A 329 19.80 15.83 7.76
N THR A 330 19.21 17.00 8.03
CA THR A 330 17.95 17.46 7.42
C THR A 330 18.06 17.83 5.95
N SER A 331 19.26 17.79 5.35
CA SER A 331 19.43 17.94 3.90
C SER A 331 18.78 16.80 3.13
N PHE A 332 18.61 15.62 3.74
CA PHE A 332 17.89 14.48 3.17
C PHE A 332 16.38 14.66 3.30
N LEU A 333 15.65 14.41 2.21
CA LEU A 333 14.19 14.39 2.17
C LEU A 333 13.64 13.36 3.16
N THR A 334 14.21 12.16 3.17
CA THR A 334 13.80 11.07 4.06
C THR A 334 13.86 11.49 5.53
N THR A 335 14.92 12.19 5.95
CA THR A 335 15.06 12.72 7.31
C THR A 335 13.94 13.70 7.66
N ARG A 336 13.62 14.64 6.75
CA ARG A 336 12.51 15.60 6.96
C ARG A 336 11.14 14.91 7.00
N LEU A 337 10.96 13.83 6.25
CA LEU A 337 9.73 13.02 6.32
C LEU A 337 9.63 12.28 7.65
N TRP A 338 10.74 11.76 8.17
CA TRP A 338 10.78 11.15 9.50
C TRP A 338 10.48 12.18 10.59
N ASP A 339 11.03 13.40 10.51
CA ASP A 339 10.68 14.50 11.43
C ASP A 339 9.19 14.82 11.46
N LYS A 340 8.56 14.86 10.28
CA LYS A 340 7.17 15.25 10.16
C LYS A 340 6.22 14.15 10.67
N HIS A 341 6.52 12.90 10.39
CA HIS A 341 5.56 11.80 10.50
C HIS A 341 5.84 10.81 11.63
N MET A 342 7.07 10.80 12.16
CA MET A 342 7.46 9.87 13.22
C MET A 342 7.58 10.60 14.56
N SER A 343 7.43 9.86 15.66
CA SER A 343 7.69 10.39 17.01
C SER A 343 9.10 10.94 17.13
N SER A 344 9.25 12.16 17.66
CA SER A 344 10.54 12.85 17.90
C SER A 344 11.60 11.99 18.60
N SER A 345 11.16 11.00 19.39
CA SER A 345 12.03 10.01 20.05
C SER A 345 12.93 9.25 19.07
N TRP A 346 12.62 9.21 17.76
CA TRP A 346 13.47 8.58 16.77
C TRP A 346 14.86 9.24 16.66
N ARG A 347 14.96 10.56 16.94
CA ARG A 347 16.24 11.29 16.98
C ARG A 347 17.07 11.01 18.23
N GLU A 348 16.41 10.60 19.30
CA GLU A 348 17.04 10.25 20.59
C GLU A 348 17.46 8.77 20.63
N GLY A 349 16.76 7.94 19.86
CA GLY A 349 16.98 6.51 19.72
C GLY A 349 18.21 6.17 18.88
N GLY A 350 19.40 6.57 19.32
CA GLY A 350 20.66 6.03 18.81
C GLY A 350 20.70 4.51 19.01
N GLY A 351 21.09 3.78 17.96
CA GLY A 351 20.99 2.34 17.82
C GLY A 351 21.32 1.53 19.08
N ARG A 352 20.27 1.03 19.75
CA ARG A 352 20.45 -0.12 20.64
C ARG A 352 20.78 -1.31 19.76
N GLU A 353 21.99 -1.84 19.90
CA GLU A 353 22.36 -3.07 19.22
C GLU A 353 21.41 -4.19 19.64
N PRO A 354 20.75 -4.89 18.69
CA PRO A 354 20.01 -6.09 19.00
C PRO A 354 20.97 -7.10 19.65
N GLN A 355 20.60 -7.65 20.82
CA GLN A 355 21.37 -8.72 21.49
C GLN A 355 20.67 -10.08 21.29
N PRO A 356 20.88 -10.76 20.14
CA PRO A 356 20.15 -11.98 19.76
C PRO A 356 20.43 -13.18 20.68
N HIS A 357 21.50 -13.15 21.48
CA HIS A 357 21.87 -14.22 22.42
C HIS A 357 21.51 -13.93 23.88
N SER A 358 20.77 -12.84 24.14
CA SER A 358 20.24 -12.59 25.49
C SER A 358 19.24 -13.70 25.89
N PRO A 359 19.08 -13.99 27.20
CA PRO A 359 18.04 -14.92 27.69
C PRO A 359 16.64 -14.58 27.14
N ILE A 360 16.37 -13.28 26.98
CA ILE A 360 15.15 -12.72 26.37
C ILE A 360 14.95 -13.21 24.93
N GLY A 361 16.02 -13.34 24.15
CA GLY A 361 15.96 -13.81 22.76
C GLY A 361 15.53 -15.27 22.63
N LYS A 362 15.97 -16.16 23.55
CA LYS A 362 15.56 -17.58 23.53
C LYS A 362 14.10 -17.75 23.95
N GLU A 363 13.67 -17.05 24.99
CA GLU A 363 12.28 -17.07 25.44
C GLU A 363 11.33 -16.54 24.35
N LEU A 364 11.71 -15.44 23.69
CA LEU A 364 10.96 -14.89 22.56
C LEU A 364 10.84 -15.90 21.42
N GLN A 365 11.93 -16.60 21.06
CA GLN A 365 11.89 -17.63 20.03
C GLN A 365 10.96 -18.81 20.37
N SER A 366 10.89 -19.23 21.65
CA SER A 366 9.95 -20.28 22.07
C SER A 366 8.52 -19.81 21.90
N LYS A 367 8.21 -18.62 22.43
CA LYS A 367 6.87 -18.00 22.32
C LYS A 367 6.42 -17.86 20.86
N LEU A 368 7.33 -17.44 19.97
CA LEU A 368 7.04 -17.35 18.54
C LEU A 368 6.67 -18.70 17.91
N ARG A 369 7.38 -19.79 18.27
CA ARG A 369 7.07 -21.14 17.76
C ARG A 369 5.74 -21.66 18.30
N GLU A 370 5.47 -21.46 19.58
CA GLU A 370 4.20 -21.86 20.21
C GLU A 370 3.02 -21.15 19.56
N LEU A 371 3.15 -19.84 19.32
CA LEU A 371 2.13 -19.05 18.63
C LEU A 371 1.92 -19.53 17.19
N GLU A 372 3.00 -19.80 16.43
CA GLU A 372 2.92 -20.35 15.07
C GLU A 372 2.21 -21.72 15.04
N GLU A 373 2.60 -22.65 15.92
CA GLU A 373 2.01 -24.00 15.95
C GLU A 373 0.54 -23.97 16.38
N LYS A 374 0.19 -23.09 17.32
CA LYS A 374 -1.21 -22.89 17.71
C LYS A 374 -2.03 -22.30 16.56
N ALA A 375 -1.51 -21.28 15.88
CA ALA A 375 -2.16 -20.64 14.75
C ALA A 375 -2.40 -21.61 13.57
N LYS A 376 -1.50 -22.57 13.33
CA LYS A 376 -1.71 -23.62 12.31
C LYS A 376 -2.82 -24.60 12.66
N LYS A 377 -3.02 -24.90 13.95
CA LYS A 377 -4.00 -25.90 14.42
C LYS A 377 -5.42 -25.33 14.54
N GLU A 378 -5.56 -24.10 15.02
CA GLU A 378 -6.87 -23.50 15.34
C GLU A 378 -7.56 -22.85 14.12
N GLY A 379 -6.86 -22.70 13.00
CA GLY A 379 -7.40 -22.13 11.78
C GLY A 379 -7.65 -20.62 11.86
N SER A 380 -8.16 -20.03 10.77
CA SER A 380 -8.48 -18.60 10.68
C SER A 380 -9.90 -18.35 11.19
N THR A 381 -10.10 -18.32 12.51
CA THR A 381 -11.36 -17.79 13.05
C THR A 381 -11.23 -16.27 13.25
N ALA A 382 -12.30 -15.53 12.97
CA ALA A 382 -12.37 -14.12 13.32
C ALA A 382 -12.15 -13.98 14.84
N PRO A 383 -11.37 -12.98 15.30
CA PRO A 383 -11.10 -12.83 16.72
C PRO A 383 -12.43 -12.65 17.45
N THR A 384 -12.64 -13.43 18.51
CA THR A 384 -13.82 -13.31 19.38
C THR A 384 -13.75 -12.10 20.30
N TRP A 385 -12.58 -11.45 20.38
CA TRP A 385 -12.34 -10.26 21.18
C TRP A 385 -12.41 -8.98 20.33
N LYS A 386 -12.75 -7.86 20.99
CA LYS A 386 -12.66 -6.51 20.40
C LYS A 386 -11.41 -5.83 20.93
N GLY A 387 -10.58 -5.27 20.04
CA GLY A 387 -9.39 -4.49 20.39
C GLY A 387 -8.10 -4.97 19.73
N GLU A 388 -7.00 -4.26 19.99
CA GLU A 388 -5.67 -4.62 19.49
C GLU A 388 -5.18 -5.93 20.13
N SER A 389 -4.43 -6.73 19.37
CA SER A 389 -3.78 -7.94 19.91
C SER A 389 -2.57 -7.56 20.78
N ASP A 390 -2.37 -8.28 21.88
CA ASP A 390 -1.20 -8.09 22.75
C ASP A 390 0.12 -8.40 22.02
N GLN A 391 0.07 -9.35 21.07
CA GLN A 391 1.22 -9.78 20.28
C GLN A 391 0.88 -9.94 18.81
N MET A 392 1.82 -9.58 17.94
CA MET A 392 1.71 -9.79 16.49
C MET A 392 2.99 -10.43 15.94
N VAL A 393 2.83 -11.50 15.18
CA VAL A 393 3.91 -12.21 14.49
C VAL A 393 3.66 -12.17 12.99
N ILE A 394 4.61 -11.64 12.24
CA ILE A 394 4.57 -11.61 10.78
C ILE A 394 5.70 -12.46 10.24
N LYS A 395 5.35 -13.57 9.59
CA LYS A 395 6.28 -14.44 8.90
C LYS A 395 6.35 -14.04 7.44
N ARG A 396 7.56 -13.77 6.95
CA ARG A 396 7.80 -13.35 5.56
C ARG A 396 9.13 -13.90 5.04
N MET A 397 9.24 -14.02 3.73
CA MET A 397 10.50 -14.33 3.05
C MET A 397 11.11 -13.04 2.52
N VAL A 398 12.36 -12.77 2.90
CA VAL A 398 13.07 -11.54 2.54
C VAL A 398 14.34 -11.87 1.81
N SER A 399 14.70 -11.02 0.83
CA SER A 399 15.96 -11.14 0.11
C SER A 399 17.14 -10.85 1.05
N GLY A 400 18.17 -11.71 1.05
CA GLY A 400 19.38 -11.47 1.84
C GLY A 400 20.20 -10.29 1.33
N LYS A 401 20.20 -10.12 0.01
CA LYS A 401 20.90 -9.07 -0.74
C LYS A 401 19.96 -8.45 -1.76
N ARG A 402 20.05 -7.14 -1.94
CA ARG A 402 19.36 -6.41 -3.02
C ARG A 402 20.29 -5.33 -3.59
N GLY A 403 20.39 -5.28 -4.91
CA GLY A 403 21.43 -4.49 -5.56
C GLY A 403 22.82 -4.89 -5.06
N LYS A 404 23.66 -3.91 -4.75
CA LYS A 404 24.97 -4.11 -4.12
C LYS A 404 24.92 -4.41 -2.61
N TRP A 405 23.77 -4.21 -1.95
CA TRP A 405 23.69 -4.18 -0.50
C TRP A 405 23.32 -5.52 0.15
N ASN A 406 24.12 -5.94 1.12
CA ASN A 406 23.76 -7.00 2.05
C ASN A 406 22.81 -6.43 3.11
N ARG A 407 21.65 -7.06 3.30
CA ARG A 407 20.63 -6.62 4.25
C ARG A 407 20.85 -7.19 5.64
N PHE A 408 21.43 -8.39 5.67
CA PHE A 408 21.79 -9.12 6.86
C PHE A 408 23.27 -9.47 6.83
N PRO A 409 23.89 -9.76 7.99
CA PRO A 409 25.28 -10.18 8.02
C PRO A 409 25.44 -11.62 7.47
N PRO A 410 26.65 -12.04 7.07
CA PRO A 410 26.90 -13.33 6.44
C PRO A 410 26.39 -14.53 7.25
N GLU A 411 26.42 -14.48 8.58
CA GLU A 411 25.95 -15.56 9.45
C GLU A 411 24.44 -15.80 9.34
N VAL A 412 23.67 -14.78 8.95
CA VAL A 412 22.24 -14.91 8.69
C VAL A 412 21.99 -15.33 7.24
N MET A 413 22.73 -14.78 6.29
CA MET A 413 22.57 -15.09 4.86
C MET A 413 23.02 -16.51 4.49
N ASN A 414 24.02 -17.03 5.20
CA ASN A 414 24.60 -18.36 4.95
C ASN A 414 23.88 -19.47 5.71
N ARG A 415 22.68 -19.24 6.24
CA ARG A 415 21.89 -20.28 6.92
C ARG A 415 20.68 -20.68 6.09
N ARG A 416 20.41 -21.97 5.99
CA ARG A 416 19.19 -22.52 5.41
C ARG A 416 18.50 -23.45 6.40
N LYS A 417 17.19 -23.62 6.27
CA LYS A 417 16.49 -24.71 6.98
C LYS A 417 16.73 -26.02 6.24
N ASN A 418 17.17 -27.05 6.95
CA ASN A 418 17.25 -28.42 6.44
C ASN A 418 15.83 -29.03 6.31
N ALA A 419 15.75 -30.27 5.81
CA ALA A 419 14.47 -30.97 5.62
C ALA A 419 13.66 -31.15 6.93
N ASN A 420 14.31 -31.05 8.08
CA ASN A 420 13.70 -31.18 9.41
C ASN A 420 13.32 -29.80 10.01
N GLY A 421 13.54 -28.71 9.28
CA GLY A 421 13.24 -27.34 9.71
C GLY A 421 14.30 -26.71 10.62
N GLU A 422 15.44 -27.37 10.84
CA GLU A 422 16.55 -26.86 11.64
C GLU A 422 17.49 -26.00 10.78
N TRP A 423 18.07 -24.96 11.35
CA TRP A 423 19.01 -24.10 10.64
C TRP A 423 20.39 -24.76 10.53
N GLU A 424 20.87 -24.93 9.31
CA GLU A 424 22.23 -25.38 8.99
C GLU A 424 22.97 -24.33 8.15
N ASP A 425 24.29 -24.30 8.26
CA ASP A 425 25.12 -23.43 7.42
C ASP A 425 25.17 -23.99 5.99
N ILE A 426 25.04 -23.10 5.00
CA ILE A 426 25.20 -23.41 3.59
C ILE A 426 26.69 -23.67 3.36
N PRO A 427 27.10 -24.86 2.88
CA PRO A 427 28.50 -25.15 2.62
C PRO A 427 29.06 -24.12 1.63
N THR A 428 30.07 -23.35 2.06
CA THR A 428 30.85 -22.50 1.16
C THR A 428 31.59 -23.41 0.18
N LYS A 429 31.27 -23.28 -1.10
CA LYS A 429 32.02 -23.93 -2.19
C LYS A 429 33.36 -23.25 -2.43
#